data_AF-A0A343W0P7-F1
#
_entry.id   AF-A0A343W0P7-F1
#
_cell.length_a   1.000
_cell.length_b   1.000
_cell.length_c   1.000
_cell.angle_alpha   90.00
_cell.angle_beta   90.00
_cell.angle_gamma   90.00
#
_symmetry.space_group_name_H-M   'P 1'
#
loop_
_entity.id
_entity.type
_entity.pdbx_description
1 polymer ?
#
loop_
_entity_poly.entity_id
_entity_poly.type
_entity_poly.pdbx_seq_one_letter_code
_entity_poly.pdbx_strand_id
1 'polypeptide(L)'
;QPPVYLFLIDVTVTSVNSGLLDVVCNTIKKLLPKNNDPNATPDAAAANSAVGAGSNKRTMFDSRTLIGIITFDSTLHFYNLNANLKQTQMLVVSDIQDMFIPLAEDVLVNVYESQNVINNLLDNLPNMWRNNKVTDCCAGNALKIAFSVLKKVGGKLLFFLSSVPNIGELTVNVKREKKEKSSSYKSIYSSNTSSSNTGGGMGSKNNALDIKAREIEMLTPFNNAYSELAQTVSQYQIAVDLFACPLYGIDLASIYPLVKNTGGSLYYYPQFNVHQYSDRLREELLFALTTETAWESVMKIRIS
;
A
#
# COMPACT_ATOMS: atom_id res chain seq x y z
N GLN A 1 14.52 5.57 16.99
CA GLN A 1 13.25 4.89 16.66
C GLN A 1 13.57 3.58 15.96
N PRO A 2 12.96 2.45 16.34
CA PRO A 2 13.12 1.21 15.59
C PRO A 2 12.49 1.35 14.19
N PRO A 3 13.01 0.65 13.16
CA PRO A 3 12.29 0.50 11.91
C PRO A 3 10.93 -0.20 12.18
N VAL A 4 9.85 0.33 11.63
CA VAL A 4 8.50 -0.24 11.77
C VAL A 4 7.91 -0.48 10.40
N TYR A 5 7.42 -1.71 10.16
CA TYR A 5 6.78 -2.10 8.91
C TYR A 5 5.41 -2.69 9.19
N LEU A 6 4.36 -2.04 8.68
CA LEU A 6 3.01 -2.57 8.70
C LEU A 6 2.64 -3.04 7.29
N PHE A 7 2.33 -4.32 7.15
CA PHE A 7 1.85 -4.92 5.92
C PHE A 7 0.33 -4.92 5.92
N LEU A 8 -0.27 -4.15 5.00
CA LEU A 8 -1.71 -4.07 4.81
C LEU A 8 -2.08 -4.76 3.51
N ILE A 9 -2.65 -5.96 3.61
CA ILE A 9 -2.76 -6.91 2.50
C ILE A 9 -4.23 -7.13 2.11
N ASP A 10 -4.56 -6.81 0.87
CA ASP A 10 -5.85 -7.17 0.25
C ASP A 10 -6.00 -8.70 0.19
N VAL A 11 -7.10 -9.23 0.72
CA VAL A 11 -7.47 -10.65 0.65
C VAL A 11 -8.83 -10.89 0.01
N THR A 12 -9.33 -9.91 -0.76
CA THR A 12 -10.48 -10.08 -1.64
C THR A 12 -10.25 -11.20 -2.66
N VAL A 13 -11.32 -11.70 -3.26
CA VAL A 13 -11.29 -12.76 -4.27
C VAL A 13 -10.33 -12.46 -5.42
N THR A 14 -10.23 -11.20 -5.84
CA THR A 14 -9.29 -10.77 -6.90
C THR A 14 -7.84 -10.99 -6.46
N SER A 15 -7.49 -10.57 -5.24
CA SER A 15 -6.14 -10.71 -4.69
C SER A 15 -5.76 -12.19 -4.52
N VAL A 16 -6.65 -12.96 -3.90
CA VAL A 16 -6.45 -14.40 -3.64
C VAL A 16 -6.24 -15.18 -4.94
N ASN A 17 -7.17 -15.03 -5.89
CA ASN A 17 -7.10 -15.79 -7.15
C ASN A 17 -5.91 -15.40 -8.02
N SER A 18 -5.35 -14.21 -7.81
CA SER A 18 -4.22 -13.73 -8.60
C SER A 18 -2.87 -14.34 -8.19
N GLY A 19 -2.80 -15.02 -7.03
CA GLY A 19 -1.55 -15.53 -6.45
C GLY A 19 -0.70 -14.47 -5.75
N LEU A 20 -1.24 -13.27 -5.52
CA LEU A 20 -0.54 -12.16 -4.86
C LEU A 20 -0.05 -12.54 -3.46
N LEU A 21 -0.94 -13.15 -2.65
CA LEU A 21 -0.65 -13.54 -1.27
C LEU A 21 0.57 -14.47 -1.20
N ASP A 22 0.67 -15.46 -2.08
CA ASP A 22 1.78 -16.40 -2.10
C ASP A 22 3.13 -15.69 -2.32
N VAL A 23 3.19 -14.76 -3.29
CA VAL A 23 4.42 -14.01 -3.58
C VAL A 23 4.80 -13.11 -2.41
N VAL A 24 3.85 -12.37 -1.85
CA VAL A 24 4.08 -11.45 -0.72
C VAL A 24 4.55 -12.23 0.51
N CYS A 25 3.82 -13.28 0.90
CA CYS A 25 4.14 -14.06 2.10
C CYS A 25 5.52 -14.73 1.99
N ASN A 26 5.80 -15.36 0.85
CA ASN A 26 7.10 -16.01 0.62
C ASN A 26 8.26 -15.00 0.61
N THR A 27 8.03 -13.78 0.12
CA THR A 27 9.07 -12.73 0.09
C THR A 27 9.37 -12.20 1.49
N ILE A 28 8.34 -11.89 2.27
CA ILE A 28 8.51 -11.45 3.67
C ILE A 28 9.20 -12.55 4.48
N LYS A 29 8.76 -13.81 4.33
CA LYS A 29 9.34 -14.97 5.02
C LYS A 29 10.83 -15.14 4.74
N LYS A 30 11.27 -14.94 3.50
CA LYS A 30 12.70 -15.00 3.13
C LYS A 30 13.56 -13.94 3.82
N LEU A 31 12.95 -12.84 4.27
CA LEU A 31 13.63 -11.74 4.93
C LEU A 31 13.59 -11.82 6.46
N LEU A 32 12.78 -12.73 7.01
CA LEU A 32 12.76 -12.96 8.46
C LEU A 32 14.15 -13.38 8.95
N PRO A 33 14.51 -13.00 10.19
CA PRO A 33 15.72 -13.49 10.83
C PRO A 33 15.83 -15.00 10.70
N LYS A 34 16.99 -15.57 10.42
CA LYS A 34 17.19 -17.02 10.55
C LYS A 34 17.67 -17.28 11.96
N ASN A 35 16.87 -17.99 12.75
CA ASN A 35 17.27 -18.50 14.06
C ASN A 35 18.47 -19.44 13.90
N ASN A 36 19.67 -18.88 13.87
CA ASN A 36 20.93 -19.61 13.83
C ASN A 36 21.64 -19.37 15.17
N ASP A 37 21.63 -20.42 15.98
CA ASP A 37 22.38 -20.61 17.23
C ASP A 37 21.94 -19.74 18.43
N PRO A 38 21.41 -20.33 19.53
CA PRO A 38 21.14 -19.61 20.78
C PRO A 38 22.38 -18.97 21.42
N ASN A 39 23.59 -19.26 20.92
CA ASN A 39 24.84 -18.61 21.33
C ASN A 39 25.31 -17.48 20.39
N ALA A 40 24.59 -17.20 19.30
CA ALA A 40 24.93 -16.08 18.43
C ALA A 40 24.56 -14.75 19.11
N THR A 41 25.51 -13.84 19.21
CA THR A 41 25.22 -12.47 19.67
C THR A 41 24.16 -11.82 18.76
N PRO A 42 23.34 -10.87 19.26
CA PRO A 42 22.30 -10.21 18.48
C PRO A 42 22.82 -9.63 17.15
N ASP A 43 24.06 -9.16 17.14
CA ASP A 43 24.75 -8.59 15.98
C ASP A 43 25.19 -9.68 14.96
N ALA A 44 25.43 -10.91 15.41
CA ALA A 44 25.79 -12.06 14.57
C ALA A 44 24.57 -12.77 13.97
N ALA A 45 23.43 -12.78 14.65
CA ALA A 45 22.17 -13.33 14.15
C ALA A 45 21.60 -12.50 12.99
N ALA A 46 21.72 -11.17 13.07
CA ALA A 46 21.41 -10.26 11.96
C ALA A 46 22.14 -10.73 10.70
N ALA A 47 23.44 -11.01 10.80
CA ALA A 47 24.30 -11.39 9.67
C ALA A 47 23.87 -12.65 8.91
N ASN A 48 22.97 -13.51 9.42
CA ASN A 48 22.59 -14.78 8.80
C ASN A 48 21.34 -14.73 7.91
N SER A 49 20.69 -13.56 7.80
CA SER A 49 19.44 -13.34 7.03
C SER A 49 19.70 -12.64 5.69
N ALA A 50 20.96 -12.65 5.25
CA ALA A 50 21.41 -11.94 4.05
C ALA A 50 20.83 -12.54 2.76
N VAL A 51 20.30 -11.69 1.91
CA VAL A 51 19.94 -12.01 0.51
C VAL A 51 20.93 -11.27 -0.39
N GLY A 52 21.83 -12.02 -1.05
CA GLY A 52 22.76 -11.49 -2.05
C GLY A 52 24.12 -12.19 -2.08
N ALA A 53 24.54 -12.65 -3.26
CA ALA A 53 25.91 -13.08 -3.54
C ALA A 53 26.73 -11.85 -3.95
N GLY A 54 27.40 -11.19 -3.00
CA GLY A 54 28.22 -10.00 -3.24
C GLY A 54 28.52 -9.25 -1.94
N SER A 55 29.64 -8.54 -1.90
CA SER A 55 30.40 -8.08 -0.72
C SER A 55 29.71 -7.12 0.28
N ASN A 56 28.40 -6.87 0.21
CA ASN A 56 27.67 -6.04 1.18
C ASN A 56 26.49 -6.81 1.79
N LYS A 57 26.79 -7.58 2.84
CA LYS A 57 25.87 -8.39 3.65
C LYS A 57 24.88 -7.47 4.39
N ARG A 58 23.67 -7.28 3.87
CA ARG A 58 22.63 -6.40 4.47
C ARG A 58 21.48 -7.22 5.05
N THR A 59 21.04 -6.82 6.23
CA THR A 59 20.09 -7.55 7.07
C THR A 59 18.95 -6.59 7.37
N MET A 60 17.82 -6.78 6.68
CA MET A 60 16.73 -5.82 6.66
C MET A 60 16.08 -5.63 8.03
N PHE A 61 15.70 -6.74 8.67
CA PHE A 61 15.13 -6.71 10.00
C PHE A 61 16.28 -6.78 11.01
N ASP A 62 16.56 -5.64 11.66
CA ASP A 62 17.47 -5.56 12.81
C ASP A 62 16.75 -6.02 14.09
N SER A 63 17.49 -6.23 15.18
CA SER A 63 16.97 -6.73 16.46
C SER A 63 15.89 -5.85 17.09
N ARG A 64 15.69 -4.63 16.59
CA ARG A 64 14.70 -3.68 17.11
C ARG A 64 13.50 -3.53 16.17
N THR A 65 13.56 -4.12 14.98
CA THR A 65 12.54 -3.92 13.96
C THR A 65 11.20 -4.46 14.42
N LEU A 66 10.16 -3.64 14.28
CA LEU A 66 8.78 -4.00 14.55
C LEU A 66 8.04 -4.33 13.25
N ILE A 67 7.20 -5.35 13.31
CA ILE A 67 6.35 -5.78 12.19
C ILE A 67 4.90 -5.94 12.65
N GLY A 68 3.98 -5.55 11.78
CA GLY A 68 2.56 -5.88 11.89
C GLY A 68 2.02 -6.37 10.57
N ILE A 69 1.01 -7.24 10.63
CA ILE A 69 0.29 -7.74 9.46
C ILE A 69 -1.20 -7.54 9.72
N ILE A 70 -1.88 -6.87 8.79
CA ILE A 70 -3.33 -6.71 8.77
C ILE A 70 -3.80 -7.10 7.37
N THR A 71 -4.86 -7.89 7.28
CA THR A 71 -5.49 -8.18 6.00
C THR A 71 -6.89 -7.59 5.94
N PHE A 72 -7.38 -7.30 4.74
CA PHE A 72 -8.71 -6.71 4.56
C PHE A 72 -9.42 -7.24 3.32
N ASP A 73 -10.74 -7.32 3.41
CA ASP A 73 -11.66 -7.48 2.28
C ASP A 73 -12.86 -6.54 2.47
N SER A 74 -14.06 -7.05 2.70
CA SER A 74 -15.19 -6.32 3.27
C SER A 74 -15.02 -5.97 4.75
N THR A 75 -14.12 -6.68 5.44
CA THR A 75 -13.85 -6.53 6.88
C THR A 75 -12.34 -6.46 7.13
N LEU A 76 -11.92 -6.06 8.34
CA LEU A 76 -10.51 -6.05 8.75
C LEU A 76 -10.15 -7.27 9.58
N HIS A 77 -8.95 -7.78 9.40
CA HIS A 77 -8.44 -8.96 10.09
C HIS A 77 -7.10 -8.63 10.73
N PHE A 78 -7.06 -8.70 12.06
CA PHE A 78 -5.86 -8.51 12.85
C PHE A 78 -5.32 -9.87 13.26
N TYR A 79 -4.00 -10.01 13.29
CA TYR A 79 -3.34 -11.24 13.70
C TYR A 79 -2.59 -10.98 15.00
N ASN A 80 -2.88 -11.76 16.04
CA ASN A 80 -2.13 -11.72 17.28
C ASN A 80 -0.80 -12.45 17.06
N LEU A 81 0.29 -11.67 17.00
CA LEU A 81 1.64 -12.15 16.74
C LEU A 81 2.48 -12.26 18.01
N ASN A 82 1.86 -12.39 19.19
CA ASN A 82 2.58 -12.56 20.45
C ASN A 82 3.46 -13.83 20.41
N ALA A 83 4.75 -13.67 20.75
CA ALA A 83 5.76 -14.73 20.70
C ALA A 83 5.44 -15.97 21.55
N ASN A 84 4.58 -15.83 22.57
CA ASN A 84 4.18 -16.94 23.46
C ASN A 84 3.10 -17.84 22.84
N LEU A 85 2.51 -17.45 21.70
CA LEU A 85 1.47 -18.22 21.04
C LEU A 85 2.06 -19.36 20.21
N LYS A 86 1.53 -20.57 20.41
CA LYS A 86 1.86 -21.73 19.56
C LYS A 86 1.25 -21.61 18.16
N GLN A 87 0.12 -20.91 18.05
CA GLN A 87 -0.61 -20.67 16.81
C GLN A 87 -1.17 -19.24 16.82
N THR A 88 -1.10 -18.57 15.66
CA THR A 88 -1.62 -17.23 15.46
C THR A 88 -3.14 -17.19 15.63
N GLN A 89 -3.65 -16.19 16.34
CA GLN A 89 -5.08 -15.93 16.46
C GLN A 89 -5.47 -14.80 15.52
N MET A 90 -6.60 -14.94 14.81
CA MET A 90 -7.16 -13.90 13.93
C MET A 90 -8.37 -13.25 14.61
N LEU A 91 -8.37 -11.93 14.71
CA LEU A 91 -9.48 -11.13 15.23
C LEU A 91 -10.10 -10.33 14.08
N VAL A 92 -11.41 -10.49 13.87
CA VAL A 92 -12.14 -9.89 12.76
C VAL A 92 -12.92 -8.68 13.27
N VAL A 93 -12.75 -7.54 12.60
CA VAL A 93 -13.53 -6.32 12.81
C VAL A 93 -14.41 -6.13 11.57
N SER A 94 -15.68 -6.51 11.71
CA SER A 94 -16.65 -6.47 10.61
C SER A 94 -17.43 -5.16 10.52
N ASP A 95 -17.53 -4.41 11.61
CA ASP A 95 -18.14 -3.08 11.59
C ASP A 95 -17.13 -2.06 11.09
N ILE A 96 -17.29 -1.65 9.83
CA ILE A 96 -16.44 -0.65 9.20
C ILE A 96 -16.87 0.79 9.54
N GLN A 97 -18.02 0.99 10.18
CA GLN A 97 -18.48 2.32 10.61
C GLN A 97 -17.91 2.71 11.98
N ASP A 98 -17.79 1.74 12.89
CA ASP A 98 -17.19 1.92 14.22
C ASP A 98 -15.99 0.98 14.40
N MET A 99 -14.89 1.30 13.72
CA MET A 99 -13.68 0.48 13.78
C MET A 99 -12.85 0.77 15.02
N PHE A 100 -12.39 -0.30 15.66
CA PHE A 100 -11.42 -0.26 16.75
C PHE A 100 -10.25 -1.20 16.47
N ILE A 101 -9.14 -1.02 17.19
CA ILE A 101 -8.00 -1.92 17.15
C ILE A 101 -8.18 -2.95 18.28
N PRO A 102 -8.43 -4.24 17.98
CA PRO A 102 -8.75 -5.24 19.01
C PRO A 102 -7.52 -5.68 19.83
N LEU A 103 -6.31 -5.33 19.37
CA LEU A 103 -5.04 -5.61 20.04
C LEU A 103 -4.41 -4.29 20.46
N ALA A 104 -4.45 -3.94 21.75
CA ALA A 104 -4.00 -2.62 22.22
C ALA A 104 -2.48 -2.37 22.05
N GLU A 105 -1.66 -3.42 22.21
CA GLU A 105 -0.19 -3.36 22.17
C GLU A 105 0.44 -4.39 21.20
N ASP A 106 -0.23 -5.52 20.92
CA ASP A 106 0.32 -6.65 20.15
C ASP A 106 0.09 -6.59 18.62
N VAL A 107 -0.25 -5.42 18.05
CA VAL A 107 -0.36 -5.28 16.57
C VAL A 107 1.03 -5.20 15.93
N LEU A 108 1.95 -4.49 16.59
CA LEU A 108 3.33 -4.33 16.15
C LEU A 108 4.22 -5.09 17.13
N VAL A 109 4.83 -6.16 16.65
CA VAL A 109 5.68 -7.03 17.46
C VAL A 109 7.12 -6.98 16.99
N ASN A 110 8.06 -7.28 17.88
CA ASN A 110 9.46 -7.44 17.50
C ASN A 110 9.62 -8.65 16.58
N VAL A 111 10.26 -8.46 15.42
CA VAL A 111 10.44 -9.50 14.40
C VAL A 111 11.26 -10.69 14.91
N TYR A 112 12.28 -10.45 15.74
CA TYR A 112 13.16 -11.51 16.26
C TYR A 112 12.43 -12.33 17.33
N GLU A 113 11.77 -11.65 18.28
CA GLU A 113 11.05 -12.32 19.37
C GLU A 113 9.89 -13.15 18.82
N SER A 114 9.16 -12.62 17.83
CA SER A 114 7.94 -13.22 17.29
C SER A 114 8.18 -14.00 15.99
N GLN A 115 9.43 -14.31 15.65
CA GLN A 115 9.79 -14.90 14.37
C GLN A 115 8.99 -16.17 14.04
N ASN A 116 8.86 -17.08 15.00
CA ASN A 116 8.21 -18.38 14.79
C ASN A 116 6.72 -18.22 14.46
N VAL A 117 6.00 -17.36 15.20
CA VAL A 117 4.57 -17.13 14.97
C VAL A 117 4.32 -16.34 13.68
N ILE A 118 5.20 -15.39 13.33
CA ILE A 118 5.14 -14.67 12.05
C ILE A 118 5.36 -15.65 10.89
N ASN A 119 6.38 -16.50 10.97
CA ASN A 119 6.67 -17.50 9.95
C ASN A 119 5.48 -18.45 9.75
N ASN A 120 4.89 -18.95 10.84
CA ASN A 120 3.70 -19.80 10.81
C ASN A 120 2.50 -19.09 10.18
N LEU A 121 2.27 -17.80 10.49
CA LEU A 121 1.21 -17.03 9.85
C LEU A 121 1.44 -16.95 8.34
N LEU A 122 2.65 -16.56 7.91
CA LEU A 122 2.96 -16.39 6.48
C LEU A 122 2.83 -17.68 5.68
N ASP A 123 3.14 -18.84 6.28
CA ASP A 123 2.95 -20.15 5.64
C ASP A 123 1.46 -20.52 5.46
N ASN A 124 0.61 -20.06 6.38
CA ASN A 124 -0.81 -20.41 6.39
C ASN A 124 -1.70 -19.37 5.72
N LEU A 125 -1.27 -18.10 5.62
CA LEU A 125 -2.10 -16.99 5.17
C LEU A 125 -2.72 -17.21 3.78
N PRO A 126 -1.99 -17.66 2.74
CA PRO A 126 -2.60 -17.95 1.44
C PRO A 126 -3.64 -19.07 1.52
N ASN A 127 -3.40 -20.10 2.34
CA ASN A 127 -4.32 -21.22 2.52
C ASN A 127 -5.60 -20.80 3.27
N MET A 128 -5.48 -19.92 4.27
CA MET A 128 -6.62 -19.37 5.02
C MET A 128 -7.61 -18.66 4.09
N TRP A 129 -7.08 -17.90 3.13
CA TRP A 129 -7.89 -17.07 2.23
C TRP A 129 -8.23 -17.73 0.88
N ARG A 130 -7.68 -18.92 0.57
CA ARG A 130 -7.82 -19.60 -0.75
C ARG A 130 -9.25 -19.66 -1.28
N ASN A 131 -10.24 -19.84 -0.41
CA ASN A 131 -11.64 -19.99 -0.79
C ASN A 131 -12.46 -18.70 -0.61
N ASN A 132 -11.81 -17.56 -0.32
CA ASN A 132 -12.51 -16.29 -0.16
C ASN A 132 -13.12 -15.84 -1.49
N LYS A 133 -14.41 -15.47 -1.44
CA LYS A 133 -15.18 -15.01 -2.60
C LYS A 133 -15.66 -13.57 -2.46
N VAL A 134 -15.25 -12.88 -1.39
CA VAL A 134 -15.64 -11.50 -1.14
C VAL A 134 -15.03 -10.59 -2.19
N THR A 135 -15.89 -9.83 -2.88
CA THR A 135 -15.52 -8.81 -3.86
C THR A 135 -15.42 -7.42 -3.27
N ASP A 136 -16.09 -7.20 -2.14
CA ASP A 136 -16.11 -5.91 -1.46
C ASP A 136 -14.75 -5.62 -0.82
N CYS A 137 -14.36 -4.35 -0.88
CA CYS A 137 -13.02 -3.88 -0.56
C CYS A 137 -13.11 -2.59 0.26
N CYS A 138 -12.92 -2.70 1.57
CA CYS A 138 -12.94 -1.60 2.54
C CYS A 138 -11.54 -0.96 2.72
N ALA A 139 -10.77 -0.81 1.63
CA ALA A 139 -9.36 -0.43 1.75
C ALA A 139 -9.13 0.94 2.41
N GLY A 140 -10.05 1.90 2.24
CA GLY A 140 -9.93 3.20 2.91
C GLY A 140 -10.05 3.12 4.43
N ASN A 141 -10.96 2.28 4.90
CA ASN A 141 -11.10 1.94 6.32
C ASN A 141 -9.83 1.26 6.85
N ALA A 142 -9.31 0.30 6.08
CA ALA A 142 -8.06 -0.39 6.37
C ALA A 142 -6.88 0.58 6.48
N LEU A 143 -6.79 1.59 5.61
CA LEU A 143 -5.79 2.67 5.68
C LEU A 143 -5.92 3.51 6.96
N LYS A 144 -7.14 3.88 7.37
CA LYS A 144 -7.36 4.64 8.62
C LYS A 144 -6.96 3.86 9.87
N ILE A 145 -7.22 2.55 9.89
CA ILE A 145 -6.77 1.66 10.96
C ILE A 145 -5.26 1.53 10.97
N ALA A 146 -4.65 1.30 9.79
CA ALA A 146 -3.20 1.23 9.66
C ALA A 146 -2.52 2.52 10.14
N PHE A 147 -3.09 3.67 9.80
CA PHE A 147 -2.67 4.96 10.34
C PHE A 147 -2.79 5.00 11.87
N SER A 148 -3.92 4.55 12.44
CA SER A 148 -4.13 4.55 13.89
C SER A 148 -3.17 3.64 14.65
N VAL A 149 -2.72 2.55 14.02
CA VAL A 149 -1.66 1.66 14.53
C VAL A 149 -0.30 2.36 14.49
N LEU A 150 0.05 2.92 13.32
CA LEU A 150 1.38 3.51 13.10
C LEU A 150 1.56 4.88 13.76
N LYS A 151 0.50 5.67 14.00
CA LYS A 151 0.63 7.06 14.49
C LYS A 151 1.40 7.20 15.82
N LYS A 152 1.47 6.12 16.61
CA LYS A 152 2.21 6.11 17.89
C LYS A 152 3.73 6.09 17.69
N VAL A 153 4.21 5.49 16.59
CA VAL A 153 5.64 5.18 16.39
C VAL A 153 6.16 5.62 15.01
N GLY A 154 5.32 6.00 14.06
CA GLY A 154 5.73 6.23 12.67
C GLY A 154 6.12 4.93 11.96
N GLY A 155 6.68 5.04 10.74
CA GLY A 155 7.23 3.90 10.00
C GLY A 155 6.68 3.75 8.58
N LYS A 156 6.83 2.55 8.00
CA LYS A 156 6.39 2.23 6.64
C LYS A 156 5.09 1.45 6.66
N LEU A 157 4.14 1.88 5.84
CA LEU A 157 2.98 1.11 5.45
C LEU A 157 3.23 0.52 4.06
N LEU A 158 3.29 -0.81 3.96
CA LEU A 158 3.29 -1.52 2.68
C LEU A 158 1.85 -1.94 2.37
N PHE A 159 1.24 -1.24 1.41
CA PHE A 159 -0.15 -1.41 1.05
C PHE A 159 -0.27 -2.20 -0.24
N PHE A 160 -0.83 -3.41 -0.16
CA PHE A 160 -1.06 -4.30 -1.30
C PHE A 160 -2.54 -4.25 -1.68
N LEU A 161 -2.83 -3.89 -2.93
CA LEU A 161 -4.20 -3.64 -3.38
C LEU A 161 -4.43 -4.23 -4.77
N SER A 162 -5.39 -5.14 -4.89
CA SER A 162 -5.81 -5.75 -6.17
C SER A 162 -7.23 -5.37 -6.55
N SER A 163 -8.12 -5.23 -5.57
CA SER A 163 -9.51 -4.84 -5.80
C SER A 163 -9.72 -3.34 -5.66
N VAL A 164 -10.69 -2.82 -6.39
CA VAL A 164 -11.11 -1.42 -6.32
C VAL A 164 -11.75 -1.17 -4.95
N PRO A 165 -11.27 -0.19 -4.15
CA PRO A 165 -11.96 0.24 -2.93
C PRO A 165 -13.39 0.69 -3.25
N ASN A 166 -14.39 -0.08 -2.82
CA ASN A 166 -15.78 0.08 -3.26
C ASN A 166 -16.80 0.21 -2.12
N ILE A 167 -16.39 -0.06 -0.87
CA ILE A 167 -17.22 0.15 0.31
C ILE A 167 -16.48 0.96 1.38
N GLY A 168 -17.24 1.55 2.30
CA GLY A 168 -16.69 2.34 3.39
C GLY A 168 -16.20 3.72 2.94
N GLU A 169 -15.10 4.17 3.52
CA GLU A 169 -14.50 5.47 3.23
C GLU A 169 -13.42 5.37 2.15
N LEU A 170 -13.09 6.51 1.55
CA LEU A 170 -12.07 6.63 0.48
C LEU A 170 -12.31 5.67 -0.70
N THR A 171 -13.57 5.35 -1.00
CA THR A 171 -13.92 4.57 -2.19
C THR A 171 -13.46 5.27 -3.46
N VAL A 172 -13.10 4.49 -4.47
CA VAL A 172 -12.73 5.02 -5.79
C VAL A 172 -13.59 4.38 -6.86
N ASN A 173 -13.87 5.14 -7.92
CA ASN A 173 -14.68 4.65 -9.04
C ASN A 173 -13.82 4.60 -10.31
N VAL A 174 -13.76 3.42 -10.95
CA VAL A 174 -13.04 3.21 -12.21
C VAL A 174 -13.69 4.01 -13.36
N LYS A 175 -15.01 4.23 -13.30
CA LYS A 175 -15.77 5.03 -14.25
C LYS A 175 -16.05 6.39 -13.62
N ARG A 176 -15.10 7.32 -13.74
CA ARG A 176 -15.30 8.70 -13.31
C ARG A 176 -16.39 9.33 -14.19
N GLU A 177 -17.54 9.65 -13.58
CA GLU A 177 -18.52 10.52 -14.23
C GLU A 177 -17.96 11.94 -14.33
N LYS A 178 -18.29 12.65 -15.42
CA LYS A 178 -17.78 13.99 -15.71
C LYS A 178 -18.08 14.93 -14.53
N LYS A 179 -17.07 15.67 -14.04
CA LYS A 179 -17.37 16.83 -13.20
C LYS A 179 -18.09 17.87 -14.06
N GLU A 180 -19.33 18.21 -13.71
CA GLU A 180 -20.03 19.36 -14.33
C GLU A 180 -19.36 20.71 -13.99
N LYS A 181 -18.48 20.73 -12.99
CA LYS A 181 -17.69 21.92 -12.65
C LYS A 181 -16.57 22.08 -13.67
N SER A 182 -16.77 23.05 -14.57
CA SER A 182 -15.77 23.67 -15.44
C SER A 182 -14.35 23.54 -14.87
N SER A 183 -13.55 22.62 -15.42
CA SER A 183 -12.14 22.52 -15.02
C SER A 183 -11.43 23.84 -15.30
N SER A 184 -10.57 24.32 -14.40
CA SER A 184 -9.73 25.51 -14.67
C SER A 184 -8.89 25.34 -15.94
N TYR A 185 -8.60 24.11 -16.35
CA TYR A 185 -7.96 23.80 -17.63
C TYR A 185 -8.81 24.18 -18.84
N LYS A 186 -10.14 24.16 -18.73
CA LYS A 186 -11.03 24.65 -19.77
C LYS A 186 -10.85 26.15 -19.99
N SER A 187 -10.59 26.96 -18.97
CA SER A 187 -10.43 28.41 -19.16
C SER A 187 -9.12 28.80 -19.84
N ILE A 188 -8.04 28.03 -19.65
CA ILE A 188 -6.70 28.33 -20.20
C ILE A 188 -6.64 28.08 -21.72
N TYR A 189 -7.37 27.08 -22.22
CA TYR A 189 -7.42 26.76 -23.65
C TYR A 189 -8.64 27.35 -24.38
N SER A 190 -9.61 27.94 -23.65
CA SER A 190 -10.81 28.58 -24.24
C SER A 190 -10.65 30.08 -24.47
N SER A 191 -9.58 30.72 -23.99
CA SER A 191 -9.32 32.13 -24.24
C SER A 191 -8.64 32.35 -25.59
N ASN A 192 -9.42 32.26 -26.68
CA ASN A 192 -9.22 33.04 -27.93
C ASN A 192 -10.20 32.63 -29.05
N THR A 193 -11.51 32.63 -28.76
CA THR A 193 -12.51 32.77 -29.82
C THR A 193 -13.55 33.81 -29.42
N SER A 194 -13.18 35.08 -29.61
CA SER A 194 -14.16 36.13 -29.89
C SER A 194 -14.87 35.76 -31.19
N SER A 195 -15.97 35.01 -31.11
CA SER A 195 -16.87 34.85 -32.24
C SER A 195 -17.93 35.94 -32.17
N SER A 196 -17.63 37.01 -32.92
CA SER A 196 -18.67 37.76 -33.62
C SER A 196 -19.61 36.78 -34.32
N ASN A 197 -20.89 37.02 -34.13
CA ASN A 197 -22.02 36.36 -34.74
C ASN A 197 -21.89 36.31 -36.28
N THR A 198 -21.72 35.14 -36.89
CA THR A 198 -22.16 34.81 -38.27
C THR A 198 -22.16 33.29 -38.48
N GLY A 199 -23.20 32.79 -39.14
CA GLY A 199 -23.62 31.39 -39.11
C GLY A 199 -22.81 30.38 -39.92
N GLY A 200 -23.21 29.12 -39.73
CA GLY A 200 -23.08 28.02 -40.70
C GLY A 200 -21.67 27.44 -40.92
N GLY A 201 -21.35 26.30 -40.28
CA GLY A 201 -20.23 25.47 -40.71
C GLY A 201 -19.71 24.43 -39.70
N MET A 202 -20.12 23.18 -39.89
CA MET A 202 -19.46 21.90 -39.53
C MET A 202 -18.42 21.93 -38.36
N GLY A 203 -18.86 21.51 -37.17
CA GLY A 203 -18.04 21.36 -35.97
C GLY A 203 -17.10 20.15 -35.97
N SER A 204 -15.84 20.34 -36.38
CA SER A 204 -14.82 19.27 -36.31
C SER A 204 -13.49 19.67 -35.63
N LYS A 205 -13.28 20.94 -35.26
CA LYS A 205 -12.06 21.39 -34.56
C LYS A 205 -12.14 21.36 -33.02
N ASN A 206 -13.34 21.19 -32.46
CA ASN A 206 -13.55 21.20 -31.01
C ASN A 206 -13.29 19.86 -30.31
N ASN A 207 -13.14 18.76 -31.07
CA ASN A 207 -12.98 17.42 -30.47
C ASN A 207 -11.57 17.19 -29.89
N ALA A 208 -10.51 17.69 -30.53
CA ALA A 208 -9.14 17.40 -30.07
C ALA A 208 -8.79 18.09 -28.73
N LEU A 209 -9.26 19.32 -28.53
CA LEU A 209 -9.07 20.05 -27.27
C LEU A 209 -9.89 19.44 -26.12
N ASP A 210 -11.11 18.96 -26.40
CA ASP A 210 -11.94 18.24 -25.42
C ASP A 210 -11.31 16.90 -25.01
N ILE A 211 -10.68 16.18 -25.96
CA ILE A 211 -9.94 14.94 -25.67
C ILE A 211 -8.76 15.21 -24.74
N LYS A 212 -7.93 16.23 -25.03
CA LYS A 212 -6.76 16.55 -24.20
C LYS A 212 -7.15 17.08 -22.81
N ALA A 213 -8.19 17.91 -22.72
CA ALA A 213 -8.71 18.36 -21.44
C ALA A 213 -9.25 17.20 -20.59
N ARG A 214 -9.91 16.23 -21.23
CA ARG A 214 -10.40 15.01 -20.59
C ARG A 214 -9.27 14.09 -20.13
N GLU A 215 -8.21 13.95 -20.93
CA GLU A 215 -7.02 13.19 -20.54
C GLU A 215 -6.39 13.78 -19.26
N ILE A 216 -6.22 15.10 -19.21
CA ILE A 216 -5.70 15.79 -18.01
C ILE A 216 -6.62 15.55 -16.80
N GLU A 217 -7.94 15.64 -16.97
CA GLU A 217 -8.90 15.38 -15.89
C GLU A 217 -8.79 13.95 -15.34
N MET A 218 -8.59 12.96 -16.21
CA MET A 218 -8.38 11.56 -15.82
C MET A 218 -7.06 11.34 -15.06
N LEU A 219 -6.06 12.19 -15.29
CA LEU A 219 -4.78 12.16 -14.57
C LEU A 219 -4.84 12.91 -13.22
N THR A 220 -5.83 13.77 -13.01
CA THR A 220 -6.01 14.44 -11.71
C THR A 220 -6.76 13.55 -10.72
N PRO A 221 -6.54 13.65 -9.40
CA PRO A 221 -7.35 12.95 -8.41
C PRO A 221 -8.83 13.34 -8.51
N PHE A 222 -9.74 12.37 -8.31
CA PHE A 222 -11.18 12.65 -8.37
C PHE A 222 -11.62 13.65 -7.28
N ASN A 223 -11.09 13.48 -6.07
CA ASN A 223 -11.29 14.37 -4.93
C ASN A 223 -9.98 14.49 -4.12
N ASN A 224 -10.00 15.30 -3.06
CA ASN A 224 -8.83 15.55 -2.23
C ASN A 224 -8.67 14.58 -1.05
N ALA A 225 -9.56 13.60 -0.88
CA ALA A 225 -9.61 12.81 0.35
C ALA A 225 -8.31 12.03 0.62
N TYR A 226 -7.70 11.44 -0.42
CA TYR A 226 -6.39 10.80 -0.29
C TYR A 226 -5.26 11.80 -0.05
N SER A 227 -5.33 13.01 -0.62
CA SER A 227 -4.37 14.08 -0.37
C SER A 227 -4.42 14.58 1.08
N GLU A 228 -5.63 14.75 1.62
CA GLU A 228 -5.87 15.14 3.02
C GLU A 228 -5.41 14.06 4.00
N LEU A 229 -5.71 12.78 3.69
CA LEU A 229 -5.17 11.66 4.44
C LEU A 229 -3.63 11.69 4.42
N ALA A 230 -3.01 11.92 3.27
CA ALA A 230 -1.56 11.99 3.15
C ALA A 230 -0.96 13.08 4.04
N GLN A 231 -1.57 14.27 4.08
CA GLN A 231 -1.11 15.36 4.94
C GLN A 231 -1.16 14.97 6.42
N THR A 232 -2.21 14.26 6.84
CA THR A 232 -2.34 13.78 8.21
C THR A 232 -1.29 12.70 8.50
N VAL A 233 -1.16 11.70 7.63
CA VAL A 233 -0.23 10.57 7.78
C VAL A 233 1.23 11.04 7.84
N SER A 234 1.62 12.00 6.99
CA SER A 234 2.97 12.56 6.96
C SER A 234 3.35 13.31 8.24
N GLN A 235 2.39 13.91 8.97
CA GLN A 235 2.66 14.56 10.26
C GLN A 235 3.15 13.57 11.32
N TYR A 236 2.79 12.29 11.17
CA TYR A 236 3.19 11.21 12.07
C TYR A 236 4.33 10.36 11.49
N GLN A 237 5.06 10.89 10.49
CA GLN A 237 6.27 10.28 9.94
C GLN A 237 6.01 8.88 9.36
N ILE A 238 4.85 8.72 8.74
CA ILE A 238 4.45 7.48 8.09
C ILE A 238 4.63 7.64 6.59
N ALA A 239 5.36 6.72 5.97
CA ALA A 239 5.48 6.60 4.52
C ALA A 239 4.60 5.47 4.00
N VAL A 240 3.92 5.66 2.87
CA VAL A 240 3.02 4.64 2.28
C VAL A 240 3.56 4.18 0.93
N ASP A 241 4.01 2.94 0.86
CA ASP A 241 4.33 2.26 -0.40
C ASP A 241 3.08 1.50 -0.89
N LEU A 242 2.73 1.66 -2.16
CA LEU A 242 1.57 0.99 -2.78
C LEU A 242 2.03 -0.02 -3.82
N PHE A 243 1.69 -1.28 -3.60
CA PHE A 243 1.79 -2.37 -4.57
C PHE A 243 0.39 -2.61 -5.16
N ALA A 244 0.13 -1.98 -6.31
CA ALA A 244 -1.14 -2.05 -7.02
C ALA A 244 -1.11 -3.18 -8.05
N CYS A 245 -1.89 -4.24 -7.80
CA CYS A 245 -1.95 -5.47 -8.59
C CYS A 245 -3.38 -5.73 -9.13
N PRO A 246 -4.02 -4.80 -9.86
CA PRO A 246 -5.41 -4.98 -10.29
C PRO A 246 -5.55 -5.95 -11.46
N LEU A 247 -6.68 -6.67 -11.50
CA LEU A 247 -7.03 -7.53 -12.63
C LEU A 247 -7.67 -6.75 -13.79
N TYR A 248 -8.61 -5.84 -13.51
CA TYR A 248 -9.36 -5.12 -14.56
C TYR A 248 -9.05 -3.62 -14.63
N GLY A 249 -8.60 -3.01 -13.53
CA GLY A 249 -8.24 -1.59 -13.45
C GLY A 249 -8.64 -0.98 -12.11
N ILE A 250 -7.90 0.03 -11.68
CA ILE A 250 -8.13 0.79 -10.45
C ILE A 250 -7.79 2.25 -10.69
N ASP A 251 -8.54 3.17 -10.09
CA ASP A 251 -8.28 4.61 -10.20
C ASP A 251 -7.06 5.03 -9.35
N LEU A 252 -5.87 4.76 -9.89
CA LEU A 252 -4.61 5.14 -9.26
C LEU A 252 -4.42 6.65 -9.18
N ALA A 253 -5.00 7.43 -10.10
CA ALA A 253 -4.86 8.88 -10.05
C ALA A 253 -5.52 9.47 -8.78
N SER A 254 -6.57 8.83 -8.26
CA SER A 254 -7.17 9.20 -6.97
C SER A 254 -6.37 8.75 -5.76
N ILE A 255 -5.73 7.58 -5.80
CA ILE A 255 -4.99 7.00 -4.66
C ILE A 255 -3.55 7.55 -4.56
N TYR A 256 -2.92 7.81 -5.72
CA TYR A 256 -1.52 8.20 -5.83
C TYR A 256 -1.06 9.39 -4.98
N PRO A 257 -1.88 10.44 -4.73
CA PRO A 257 -1.50 11.52 -3.82
C PRO A 257 -1.11 11.03 -2.42
N LEU A 258 -1.70 9.93 -1.92
CA LEU A 258 -1.31 9.33 -0.64
C LEU A 258 0.14 8.87 -0.64
N VAL A 259 0.52 8.12 -1.67
CA VAL A 259 1.88 7.59 -1.85
C VAL A 259 2.87 8.72 -2.05
N LYS A 260 2.57 9.63 -2.99
CA LYS A 260 3.44 10.74 -3.36
C LYS A 260 3.72 11.69 -2.20
N ASN A 261 2.69 12.10 -1.47
CA ASN A 261 2.83 13.13 -0.43
C ASN A 261 3.36 12.57 0.89
N THR A 262 3.39 11.24 1.06
CA THR A 262 4.05 10.56 2.21
C THR A 262 5.49 10.15 1.90
N GLY A 263 5.99 10.44 0.70
CA GLY A 263 7.35 10.09 0.28
C GLY A 263 7.56 8.61 -0.02
N GLY A 264 6.47 7.85 -0.22
CA GLY A 264 6.52 6.45 -0.59
C GLY A 264 6.61 6.22 -2.10
N SER A 265 6.55 4.95 -2.50
CA SER A 265 6.70 4.49 -3.88
C SER A 265 5.46 3.75 -4.39
N LEU A 266 5.14 3.93 -5.67
CA LEU A 266 4.07 3.22 -6.38
C LEU A 266 4.67 2.13 -7.26
N TYR A 267 4.28 0.88 -7.02
CA TYR A 267 4.57 -0.27 -7.84
C TYR A 267 3.26 -0.73 -8.51
N TYR A 268 3.22 -0.68 -9.84
CA TYR A 268 2.00 -0.97 -10.60
C TYR A 268 2.18 -2.16 -11.53
N TYR A 269 1.30 -3.15 -11.38
CA TYR A 269 1.26 -4.38 -12.15
C TYR A 269 -0.11 -4.51 -12.84
N PRO A 270 -0.27 -4.00 -14.07
CA PRO A 270 -1.54 -4.06 -14.78
C PRO A 270 -1.93 -5.49 -15.12
N GLN A 271 -3.21 -5.84 -14.97
CA GLN A 271 -3.73 -7.18 -15.25
C GLN A 271 -2.90 -8.26 -14.56
N PHE A 272 -2.68 -8.08 -13.25
CA PHE A 272 -1.72 -8.89 -12.51
C PHE A 272 -2.00 -10.39 -12.66
N ASN A 273 -0.95 -11.11 -13.08
CA ASN A 273 -0.90 -12.55 -13.21
C ASN A 273 0.40 -13.04 -12.58
N VAL A 274 0.32 -13.95 -11.63
CA VAL A 274 1.49 -14.49 -10.91
C VAL A 274 2.54 -15.07 -11.85
N HIS A 275 2.15 -15.74 -12.93
CA HIS A 275 3.10 -16.35 -13.87
C HIS A 275 3.97 -15.32 -14.61
N GLN A 276 3.49 -14.09 -14.74
CA GLN A 276 4.21 -13.02 -15.43
C GLN A 276 4.95 -12.10 -14.45
N TYR A 277 4.34 -11.80 -13.31
CA TYR A 277 4.82 -10.74 -12.41
C TYR A 277 5.46 -11.25 -11.12
N SER A 278 5.47 -12.56 -10.84
CA SER A 278 5.99 -13.10 -9.56
C SER A 278 7.41 -12.64 -9.26
N ASP A 279 8.31 -12.73 -10.24
CA ASP A 279 9.71 -12.34 -10.03
C ASP A 279 9.86 -10.84 -9.87
N ARG A 280 9.18 -10.05 -10.71
CA ARG A 280 9.24 -8.58 -10.61
C ARG A 280 8.70 -8.09 -9.27
N LEU A 281 7.54 -8.60 -8.85
CA LEU A 281 6.94 -8.26 -7.56
C LEU A 281 7.86 -8.65 -6.39
N ARG A 282 8.45 -9.86 -6.45
CA ARG A 282 9.40 -10.33 -5.43
C ARG A 282 10.63 -9.43 -5.35
N GLU A 283 11.24 -9.07 -6.48
CA GLU A 283 12.44 -8.21 -6.50
C GLU A 283 12.12 -6.77 -6.07
N GLU A 284 11.00 -6.20 -6.51
CA GLU A 284 10.59 -4.84 -6.12
C GLU A 284 10.19 -4.77 -4.64
N LEU A 285 9.53 -5.80 -4.09
CA LEU A 285 9.25 -5.90 -2.66
C LEU A 285 10.54 -6.10 -1.85
N LEU A 286 11.44 -6.96 -2.33
CA LEU A 286 12.77 -7.13 -1.73
C LEU A 286 13.53 -5.81 -1.71
N PHE A 287 13.49 -5.05 -2.81
CA PHE A 287 14.11 -3.74 -2.92
C PHE A 287 13.46 -2.72 -1.96
N ALA A 288 12.13 -2.61 -1.95
CA ALA A 288 11.40 -1.69 -1.09
C ALA A 288 11.68 -1.90 0.40
N LEU A 289 11.90 -3.17 0.78
CA LEU A 289 12.29 -3.57 2.12
C LEU A 289 13.79 -3.28 2.35
N THR A 290 14.70 -3.83 1.54
CA THR A 290 16.16 -3.76 1.80
C THR A 290 16.84 -2.42 1.51
N THR A 291 16.15 -1.47 0.88
CA THR A 291 16.71 -0.14 0.55
C THR A 291 16.91 0.69 1.82
N GLU A 292 18.07 1.35 1.89
CA GLU A 292 18.38 2.26 2.99
C GLU A 292 17.33 3.36 3.06
N THR A 293 16.66 3.45 4.20
CA THR A 293 15.57 4.38 4.43
C THR A 293 15.93 5.27 5.61
N ALA A 294 15.90 6.58 5.41
CA ALA A 294 16.01 7.58 6.46
C ALA A 294 14.60 8.04 6.85
N TRP A 295 14.31 8.00 8.16
CA TRP A 295 13.05 8.47 8.71
C TRP A 295 13.15 9.95 9.09
N GLU A 296 12.01 10.63 9.23
CA GLU A 296 11.92 12.01 9.75
C GLU A 296 12.77 13.05 8.98
N SER A 297 13.08 12.79 7.72
CA SER A 297 14.04 13.59 6.97
C SER A 297 13.43 14.88 6.41
N VAL A 298 14.17 15.99 6.56
CA VAL A 298 13.81 17.31 6.01
C VAL A 298 14.93 17.81 5.11
N MET A 299 14.61 18.05 3.84
CA MET A 299 15.55 18.61 2.87
C MET A 299 15.31 20.12 2.72
N LYS A 300 16.37 20.94 2.92
CA LYS A 300 16.34 22.39 2.69
C LYS A 300 17.48 22.82 1.77
N ILE A 301 17.14 23.32 0.59
CA ILE A 301 18.09 23.86 -0.38
C ILE A 301 18.31 25.35 -0.06
N ARG A 302 19.57 25.77 0.12
CA ARG A 302 19.96 27.18 0.29
C ARG A 302 20.83 27.59 -0.90
N ILE A 303 20.61 28.79 -1.43
CA ILE A 303 21.37 29.38 -2.54
C ILE A 303 22.06 30.67 -2.08
N SER A 304 23.25 30.94 -2.63
CA SER A 304 24.09 32.12 -2.36
C SER A 304 23.68 33.31 -3.20
#